data_AF-A0A955BCZ1-F1
#
_entry.id   AF-A0A955BCZ1-F1
#
_cell.length_a   1.000
_cell.length_b   1.000
_cell.length_c   1.000
_cell.angle_alpha   90.00
_cell.angle_beta   90.00
_cell.angle_gamma   90.00
#
_symmetry.space_group_name_H-M   'P 1'
#
loop_
_entity.id
_entity.type
_entity.pdbx_description
1 polymer ?
#
loop_
_entity_poly.entity_id
_entity_poly.type
_entity_poly.pdbx_seq_one_letter_code
_entity_poly.pdbx_strand_id
1 'polypeptide(L)'
;SGFRYAAFYADKRREAQALVALLTRFPLSLRVVRGLDVCTDELAAPTWVFAPLFRYVREAANAASLHLSELGIDAPPLRTSVHAGEDFVHLLGGLRRVDEAVRYLGLCEGDRIGHGVALGIDATRWCRAAGRLPVMREERLLDLSWEWTCYSRFEVAADVDRLAWIEREVPRLSDVMFGERLTPYDVECLVSQLHREHTLRRLGFPAGNSFSSTDDAADDADDWKRAERRARAYLTSPRLFRAGRAIEWVDPFSEAPAIERLQSYLRQRIASLGLCVEVNPTSNLLIGNLGDLTRHPLWRLRPPRPTPDLPPVSICIGSDDPITFATNLRHEYMLLHDAMILADLTYDEAKSWLNDVRQSGLESRFTIPRPYQNIRDHIAIGLDTSIELPP
;
A
#
# COMPACT_ATOMS: atom_id res chain seq x y z
N SER A 1 -8.62 25.80 -2.60
CA SER A 1 -8.56 25.34 -4.00
C SER A 1 -9.77 24.53 -4.45
N GLY A 2 -10.63 23.98 -3.56
CA GLY A 2 -11.83 23.22 -3.96
C GLY A 2 -11.55 21.80 -4.47
N PHE A 3 -10.27 21.40 -4.52
CA PHE A 3 -9.85 20.04 -4.86
C PHE A 3 -10.01 19.10 -3.65
N ARG A 4 -10.49 17.88 -3.89
CA ARG A 4 -10.50 16.80 -2.89
C ARG A 4 -9.10 16.55 -2.37
N TYR A 5 -8.98 16.27 -1.07
CA TYR A 5 -7.70 15.97 -0.40
C TYR A 5 -6.62 17.06 -0.50
N ALA A 6 -6.90 18.26 -1.02
CA ALA A 6 -5.88 19.29 -1.21
C ALA A 6 -5.29 19.80 0.11
N ALA A 7 -6.11 19.97 1.15
CA ALA A 7 -5.63 20.36 2.47
C ALA A 7 -4.72 19.27 3.07
N PHE A 8 -5.20 18.02 3.06
CA PHE A 8 -4.44 16.86 3.52
C PHE A 8 -3.11 16.70 2.76
N TYR A 9 -3.13 16.83 1.44
CA TYR A 9 -1.92 16.81 0.61
C TYR A 9 -0.97 17.95 0.94
N ALA A 10 -1.46 19.17 1.14
CA ALA A 10 -0.63 20.31 1.50
C ALA A 10 0.08 20.10 2.85
N ASP A 11 -0.61 19.49 3.83
CA ASP A 11 -0.03 19.13 5.12
C ASP A 11 1.08 18.10 4.95
N LYS A 12 0.80 17.00 4.25
CA LYS A 12 1.80 15.94 3.99
C LYS A 12 2.95 16.40 3.09
N ARG A 13 2.71 17.34 2.17
CA ARG A 13 3.77 17.97 1.37
C ARG A 13 4.76 18.73 2.25
N ARG A 14 4.31 19.42 3.31
CA ARG A 14 5.21 20.12 4.23
C ARG A 14 6.12 19.15 4.98
N GLU A 15 5.59 18.01 5.42
CA GLU A 15 6.37 16.93 6.04
C GLU A 15 7.40 16.36 5.05
N ALA A 16 6.98 16.05 3.82
CA ALA A 16 7.87 15.56 2.77
C ALA A 16 8.99 16.56 2.40
N GLN A 17 8.66 17.85 2.31
CA GLN A 17 9.64 18.92 2.07
C GLN A 17 10.68 19.02 3.19
N ALA A 18 10.26 18.86 4.45
CA ALA A 18 11.19 18.83 5.58
C ALA A 18 12.15 17.64 5.50
N LEU A 19 11.65 16.45 5.12
CA LEU A 19 12.49 15.26 4.90
C LEU A 19 13.48 15.46 3.75
N VAL A 20 13.02 15.99 2.61
CA VAL A 20 13.92 16.29 1.49
C VAL A 20 14.98 17.31 1.88
N ALA A 21 14.61 18.40 2.54
CA ALA A 21 15.57 19.41 3.02
C ALA A 21 16.61 18.81 3.98
N LEU A 22 16.20 17.91 4.88
CA LEU A 22 17.10 17.17 5.76
C LEU A 22 18.09 16.31 4.95
N LEU A 23 17.58 15.48 4.03
CA LEU A 23 18.40 14.55 3.23
C LEU A 23 19.37 15.29 2.31
N THR A 24 18.96 16.41 1.72
CA THR A 24 19.82 17.23 0.85
C THR A 24 20.87 17.98 1.66
N ARG A 25 20.49 18.62 2.77
CA ARG A 25 21.43 19.44 3.55
C ARG A 25 22.36 18.62 4.44
N PHE A 26 21.88 17.47 4.91
CA PHE A 26 22.61 16.59 5.81
C PHE A 26 22.53 15.12 5.34
N PRO A 27 23.16 14.74 4.21
CA PRO A 27 23.03 13.39 3.64
C PRO A 27 23.29 12.24 4.63
N LEU A 28 24.21 12.44 5.59
CA LEU A 28 24.52 11.47 6.65
C LEU A 28 23.33 11.13 7.56
N SER A 29 22.25 11.91 7.52
CA SER A 29 20.98 11.57 8.16
C SER A 29 20.44 10.23 7.68
N LEU A 30 20.82 9.74 6.49
CA LEU A 30 20.51 8.39 5.99
C LEU A 30 21.06 7.26 6.86
N ARG A 31 21.94 7.52 7.83
CA ARG A 31 22.34 6.51 8.83
C ARG A 31 21.32 6.34 9.95
N VAL A 32 20.39 7.28 10.09
CA VAL A 32 19.39 7.34 11.17
C VAL A 32 17.97 7.30 10.60
N VAL A 33 17.66 8.14 9.61
CA VAL A 33 16.38 8.17 8.89
C VAL A 33 16.43 7.11 7.79
N ARG A 34 15.80 5.97 8.06
CA ARG A 34 15.93 4.75 7.25
C ARG A 34 14.65 4.29 6.57
N GLY A 35 13.50 4.76 7.04
CA GLY A 35 12.17 4.31 6.62
C GLY A 35 11.27 5.49 6.30
N LEU A 36 10.46 5.35 5.26
CA LEU A 36 9.30 6.19 4.99
C LEU A 36 8.04 5.33 5.16
N ASP A 37 7.02 5.89 5.81
CA ASP A 37 5.73 5.22 6.08
C ASP A 37 4.56 6.19 6.01
N VAL A 38 3.38 5.65 5.71
CA VAL A 38 2.07 6.27 5.87
C VAL A 38 1.36 5.52 7.01
N CYS A 39 1.59 5.97 8.24
CA CYS A 39 1.04 5.36 9.46
C CYS A 39 -0.21 6.10 9.99
N THR A 40 -1.19 6.36 9.12
CA THR A 40 -2.46 6.99 9.51
C THR A 40 -3.64 6.05 9.26
N ASP A 41 -4.86 6.45 9.64
CA ASP A 41 -6.11 5.80 9.21
C ASP A 41 -6.05 5.43 7.71
N GLU A 42 -6.00 4.12 7.41
CA GLU A 42 -5.81 3.59 6.05
C GLU A 42 -6.92 4.04 5.09
N LEU A 43 -8.10 4.36 5.64
CA LEU A 43 -9.28 4.79 4.90
C LEU A 43 -9.38 6.32 4.75
N ALA A 44 -8.50 7.09 5.42
CA ALA A 44 -8.57 8.55 5.43
C ALA A 44 -8.23 9.20 4.08
N ALA A 45 -7.29 8.62 3.33
CA ALA A 45 -6.88 9.17 2.04
C ALA A 45 -6.53 8.05 1.03
N PRO A 46 -6.76 8.27 -0.28
CA PRO A 46 -6.39 7.33 -1.32
C PRO A 46 -4.88 7.39 -1.63
N THR A 47 -4.32 6.27 -2.10
CA THR A 47 -2.88 6.09 -2.38
C THR A 47 -2.28 7.17 -3.29
N TRP A 48 -3.05 7.63 -4.29
CA TRP A 48 -2.58 8.65 -5.24
C TRP A 48 -2.22 9.99 -4.59
N VAL A 49 -2.77 10.30 -3.41
CA VAL A 49 -2.41 11.51 -2.65
C VAL A 49 -0.97 11.43 -2.16
N PHE A 50 -0.49 10.25 -1.79
CA PHE A 50 0.84 10.03 -1.26
C PHE A 50 1.89 9.72 -2.33
N ALA A 51 1.49 9.09 -3.44
CA ALA A 51 2.39 8.65 -4.51
C ALA A 51 3.44 9.69 -4.96
N PRO A 52 3.09 10.96 -5.29
CA PRO A 52 4.09 11.96 -5.66
C PRO A 52 5.01 12.37 -4.49
N LEU A 53 4.52 12.34 -3.25
CA LEU A 53 5.32 12.68 -2.06
C LEU A 53 6.37 11.61 -1.77
N PHE A 54 5.99 10.33 -1.93
CA PHE A 54 6.92 9.20 -1.80
C PHE A 54 8.03 9.27 -2.82
N ARG A 55 7.68 9.53 -4.09
CA ARG A 55 8.66 9.71 -5.17
C ARG A 55 9.63 10.84 -4.84
N TYR A 56 9.11 12.00 -4.44
CA TYR A 56 9.92 13.17 -4.11
C TYR A 56 10.94 12.91 -2.99
N VAL A 57 10.52 12.24 -1.92
CA VAL A 57 11.42 11.88 -0.80
C VAL A 57 12.44 10.81 -1.20
N ARG A 58 12.03 9.79 -1.96
CA ARG A 58 12.92 8.71 -2.43
C ARG A 58 13.98 9.22 -3.41
N GLU A 59 13.63 10.12 -4.32
CA GLU A 59 14.59 10.74 -5.24
C GLU A 59 15.68 11.50 -4.47
N ALA A 60 15.29 12.29 -3.46
CA ALA A 60 16.25 12.98 -2.59
C ALA A 60 17.13 12.01 -1.80
N ALA A 61 16.56 10.92 -1.28
CA ALA A 61 17.31 9.90 -0.57
C ALA A 61 18.30 9.14 -1.47
N ASN A 62 17.91 8.84 -2.70
CA ASN A 62 18.78 8.21 -3.68
C ASN A 62 19.94 9.14 -4.06
N ALA A 63 19.67 10.43 -4.29
CA ALA A 63 20.69 11.42 -4.58
C ALA A 63 21.68 11.59 -3.39
N ALA A 64 21.17 11.67 -2.17
CA ALA A 64 21.99 11.74 -0.96
C ALA A 64 22.86 10.48 -0.77
N SER A 65 22.30 9.30 -1.03
CA SER A 65 23.03 8.03 -0.96
C SER A 65 24.14 7.96 -2.01
N LEU A 66 23.86 8.36 -3.25
CA LEU A 66 24.84 8.42 -4.33
C LEU A 66 26.00 9.36 -3.97
N HIS A 67 25.70 10.56 -3.49
CA HIS A 67 26.71 11.52 -3.06
C HIS A 67 27.62 10.97 -1.94
N LEU A 68 27.04 10.29 -0.94
CA LEU A 68 27.83 9.65 0.12
C LEU A 68 28.71 8.51 -0.42
N SER A 69 28.20 7.74 -1.37
CA SER A 69 28.95 6.66 -2.02
C SER A 69 30.17 7.19 -2.79
N GLU A 70 30.04 8.32 -3.49
CA GLU A 70 31.16 9.00 -4.17
C GLU A 70 32.26 9.43 -3.19
N LEU A 71 31.89 9.72 -1.94
CA LEU A 71 32.81 10.03 -0.84
C LEU A 71 33.33 8.80 -0.09
N GLY A 72 32.99 7.59 -0.55
CA GLY A 72 33.38 6.33 0.09
C GLY A 72 32.63 6.01 1.39
N ILE A 73 31.49 6.66 1.63
CA ILE A 73 30.66 6.45 2.82
C ILE A 73 29.50 5.51 2.48
N ASP A 74 29.46 4.35 3.13
CA ASP A 74 28.35 3.40 2.97
C ASP A 74 27.09 3.88 3.74
N ALA A 75 26.14 4.42 2.98
CA ALA A 75 24.84 4.82 3.44
C ALA A 75 23.80 4.55 2.33
N PRO A 76 23.21 3.35 2.28
CA PRO A 76 22.19 3.01 1.27
C PRO A 76 20.99 3.96 1.36
N PRO A 77 20.17 4.08 0.31
CA PRO A 77 18.96 4.90 0.35
C PRO A 77 18.00 4.40 1.43
N LEU A 78 17.06 5.27 1.82
CA LEU A 78 15.97 4.86 2.71
C LEU A 78 15.09 3.80 2.04
N ARG A 79 14.40 3.03 2.87
CA ARG A 79 13.40 2.04 2.48
C ARG A 79 12.01 2.52 2.83
N THR A 80 11.02 1.76 2.40
CA THR A 80 9.62 2.05 2.62
C THR A 80 8.99 0.95 3.44
N SER A 81 8.18 1.30 4.45
CA SER A 81 7.18 0.40 5.02
C SER A 81 5.84 1.09 4.93
N VAL A 82 4.79 0.46 4.39
CA VAL A 82 3.47 1.10 4.24
C VAL A 82 2.42 0.26 4.92
N HIS A 83 1.66 0.86 5.84
CA HIS A 83 0.42 0.27 6.35
C HIS A 83 -0.58 0.10 5.21
N ALA A 84 -0.90 -1.15 4.89
CA ALA A 84 -1.88 -1.45 3.87
C ALA A 84 -2.57 -2.79 4.12
N GLY A 85 -3.90 -2.78 4.06
CA GLY A 85 -4.71 -3.97 4.16
C GLY A 85 -4.91 -4.44 5.60
N GLU A 86 -4.73 -3.55 6.58
CA GLU A 86 -5.18 -3.79 7.95
C GLU A 86 -6.67 -3.44 8.12
N ASP A 87 -7.08 -2.26 7.62
CA ASP A 87 -8.41 -1.72 7.83
C ASP A 87 -9.18 -1.58 6.50
N PHE A 88 -10.37 -2.16 6.46
CA PHE A 88 -11.21 -2.16 5.27
C PHE A 88 -12.67 -2.51 5.63
N VAL A 89 -13.60 -1.89 4.90
CA VAL A 89 -15.02 -2.27 4.97
C VAL A 89 -15.27 -3.57 4.20
N HIS A 90 -14.63 -3.72 3.04
CA HIS A 90 -14.75 -4.89 2.18
C HIS A 90 -13.37 -5.47 1.88
N LEU A 91 -13.21 -6.79 1.92
CA LEU A 91 -11.92 -7.46 1.76
C LEU A 91 -11.25 -7.14 0.41
N LEU A 92 -12.02 -7.01 -0.68
CA LEU A 92 -11.51 -6.49 -1.96
C LEU A 92 -10.83 -5.12 -1.83
N GLY A 93 -11.39 -4.21 -1.03
CA GLY A 93 -10.79 -2.90 -0.76
C GLY A 93 -9.45 -3.01 -0.07
N GLY A 94 -9.34 -3.86 0.97
CA GLY A 94 -8.06 -4.13 1.64
C GLY A 94 -7.00 -4.67 0.67
N LEU A 95 -7.37 -5.62 -0.20
CA LEU A 95 -6.48 -6.15 -1.23
C LEU A 95 -6.06 -5.11 -2.27
N ARG A 96 -7.01 -4.28 -2.74
CA ARG A 96 -6.72 -3.17 -3.65
C ARG A 96 -5.74 -2.19 -3.02
N ARG A 97 -5.90 -1.83 -1.74
CA ARG A 97 -4.98 -0.92 -1.04
C ARG A 97 -3.56 -1.47 -0.97
N VAL A 98 -3.40 -2.76 -0.68
CA VAL A 98 -2.09 -3.42 -0.74
C VAL A 98 -1.48 -3.33 -2.14
N ASP A 99 -2.26 -3.67 -3.18
CA ASP A 99 -1.77 -3.64 -4.56
C ASP A 99 -1.44 -2.22 -5.05
N GLU A 100 -2.26 -1.22 -4.70
CA GLU A 100 -2.00 0.18 -5.00
C GLU A 100 -0.74 0.68 -4.29
N ALA A 101 -0.53 0.31 -3.03
CA ALA A 101 0.70 0.65 -2.31
C ALA A 101 1.91 0.07 -3.06
N VAL A 102 1.89 -1.22 -3.38
CA VAL A 102 2.97 -1.89 -4.12
C VAL A 102 3.24 -1.21 -5.46
N ARG A 103 2.20 -0.94 -6.26
CA ARG A 103 2.35 -0.40 -7.62
C ARG A 103 2.70 1.08 -7.65
N TYR A 104 1.98 1.90 -6.90
CA TYR A 104 2.00 3.34 -7.06
C TYR A 104 2.88 4.07 -6.05
N LEU A 105 3.14 3.48 -4.89
CA LEU A 105 4.22 3.93 -3.99
C LEU A 105 5.57 3.29 -4.35
N GLY A 106 5.53 2.29 -5.26
CA GLY A 106 6.70 1.69 -5.90
C GLY A 106 7.52 0.82 -4.96
N LEU A 107 6.86 0.06 -4.08
CA LEU A 107 7.56 -0.85 -3.16
C LEU A 107 8.37 -1.85 -3.98
N CYS A 108 9.61 -2.07 -3.56
CA CYS A 108 10.56 -2.97 -4.19
C CYS A 108 11.27 -3.84 -3.15
N GLU A 109 12.12 -4.75 -3.59
CA GLU A 109 12.90 -5.64 -2.72
C GLU A 109 13.53 -4.89 -1.54
N GLY A 110 13.30 -5.40 -0.33
CA GLY A 110 13.75 -4.80 0.92
C GLY A 110 12.81 -3.75 1.51
N ASP A 111 11.69 -3.41 0.85
CA ASP A 111 10.58 -2.66 1.44
C ASP A 111 9.61 -3.60 2.18
N ARG A 112 8.73 -3.02 2.99
CA ARG A 112 7.79 -3.77 3.83
C ARG A 112 6.34 -3.30 3.66
N ILE A 113 5.41 -4.21 3.93
CA ILE A 113 3.98 -3.91 4.03
C ILE A 113 3.60 -4.08 5.50
N GLY A 114 3.16 -3.00 6.14
CA GLY A 114 2.63 -3.03 7.49
C GLY A 114 1.33 -3.82 7.54
N HIS A 115 1.23 -4.75 8.49
CA HIS A 115 0.07 -5.58 8.82
C HIS A 115 -0.34 -6.58 7.72
N GLY A 116 -0.80 -6.10 6.57
CA GLY A 116 -1.17 -6.94 5.42
C GLY A 116 -2.25 -7.98 5.73
N VAL A 117 -3.12 -7.73 6.72
CA VAL A 117 -4.09 -8.70 7.25
C VAL A 117 -5.01 -9.25 6.15
N ALA A 118 -5.45 -8.38 5.23
CA ALA A 118 -6.29 -8.71 4.09
C ALA A 118 -5.72 -9.85 3.23
N LEU A 119 -4.40 -9.96 3.11
CA LEU A 119 -3.73 -10.99 2.30
C LEU A 119 -3.92 -12.40 2.86
N GLY A 120 -4.11 -12.51 4.18
CA GLY A 120 -4.13 -13.77 4.91
C GLY A 120 -5.52 -14.20 5.39
N ILE A 121 -6.53 -13.33 5.37
CA ILE A 121 -7.87 -13.68 5.86
C ILE A 121 -8.46 -14.86 5.06
N ASP A 122 -9.15 -15.77 5.75
CA ASP A 122 -9.97 -16.79 5.11
C ASP A 122 -11.20 -16.13 4.47
N ALA A 123 -11.13 -15.92 3.15
CA ALA A 123 -12.15 -15.20 2.39
C ALA A 123 -13.52 -15.89 2.45
N THR A 124 -13.57 -17.22 2.35
CA THR A 124 -14.83 -17.98 2.44
C THR A 124 -15.48 -17.78 3.81
N ARG A 125 -14.72 -17.89 4.89
CA ARG A 125 -15.24 -17.68 6.25
C ARG A 125 -15.64 -16.24 6.47
N TRP A 126 -14.82 -15.28 6.03
CA TRP A 126 -15.11 -13.85 6.16
C TRP A 126 -16.39 -13.46 5.41
N CYS A 127 -16.54 -13.87 4.15
CA CYS A 127 -17.73 -13.55 3.35
C CYS A 127 -19.02 -14.13 3.96
N ARG A 128 -18.95 -15.32 4.58
CA ARG A 128 -20.09 -15.92 5.28
C ARG A 128 -20.49 -15.16 6.55
N ALA A 129 -19.52 -14.55 7.24
CA ALA A 129 -19.74 -13.88 8.52
C ALA A 129 -20.03 -12.37 8.38
N ALA A 130 -19.56 -11.73 7.31
CA ALA A 130 -19.59 -10.27 7.13
C ALA A 130 -21.00 -9.68 7.04
N GLY A 131 -21.99 -10.43 6.56
CA GLY A 131 -23.32 -9.91 6.29
C GLY A 131 -23.32 -8.82 5.22
N ARG A 132 -24.30 -7.89 5.25
CA ARG A 132 -24.37 -6.78 4.30
C ARG A 132 -23.49 -5.62 4.77
N LEU A 133 -22.52 -5.25 3.92
CA LEU A 133 -21.51 -4.24 4.21
C LEU A 133 -21.89 -2.89 3.61
N PRO A 134 -21.77 -1.77 4.36
CA PRO A 134 -22.04 -0.43 3.86
C PRO A 134 -20.80 0.16 3.15
N VAL A 135 -20.56 -0.26 1.90
CA VAL A 135 -19.40 0.21 1.12
C VAL A 135 -19.73 1.55 0.45
N MET A 136 -18.80 2.50 0.46
CA MET A 136 -18.98 3.75 -0.27
C MET A 136 -18.98 3.48 -1.78
N ARG A 137 -19.89 4.13 -2.52
CA ARG A 137 -20.04 3.91 -3.97
C ARG A 137 -18.74 4.10 -4.73
N GLU A 138 -17.96 5.13 -4.38
CA GLU A 138 -16.66 5.37 -5.00
C GLU A 138 -15.68 4.22 -4.75
N GLU A 139 -15.60 3.72 -3.50
CA GLU A 139 -14.73 2.61 -3.15
C GLU A 139 -15.15 1.34 -3.89
N ARG A 140 -16.46 1.08 -3.98
CA ARG A 140 -16.97 -0.08 -4.71
C ARG A 140 -16.69 0.00 -6.21
N LEU A 141 -16.84 1.17 -6.82
CA LEU A 141 -16.51 1.39 -8.23
C LEU A 141 -15.04 1.09 -8.52
N LEU A 142 -14.15 1.59 -7.64
CA LEU A 142 -12.70 1.40 -7.74
C LEU A 142 -12.29 -0.05 -7.47
N ASP A 143 -12.93 -0.75 -6.51
CA ASP A 143 -12.69 -2.17 -6.21
C ASP A 143 -12.99 -3.05 -7.42
N LEU A 144 -14.14 -2.84 -8.05
CA LEU A 144 -14.57 -3.67 -9.18
C LEU A 144 -13.75 -3.39 -10.44
N SER A 145 -13.35 -2.14 -10.68
CA SER A 145 -12.42 -1.80 -11.76
C SER A 145 -11.04 -2.44 -11.52
N TRP A 146 -10.55 -2.43 -10.28
CA TRP A 146 -9.31 -3.10 -9.91
C TRP A 146 -9.38 -4.62 -10.09
N GLU A 147 -10.43 -5.27 -9.61
CA GLU A 147 -10.68 -6.70 -9.80
C GLU A 147 -10.69 -7.07 -11.29
N TRP A 148 -11.41 -6.31 -12.12
CA TRP A 148 -11.41 -6.49 -13.57
C TRP A 148 -10.02 -6.31 -14.19
N THR A 149 -9.23 -5.35 -13.69
CA THR A 149 -7.86 -5.12 -14.17
C THR A 149 -6.96 -6.32 -13.86
N CYS A 150 -7.15 -6.97 -12.71
CA CYS A 150 -6.45 -8.22 -12.37
C CYS A 150 -6.75 -9.35 -13.35
N TYR A 151 -8.01 -9.47 -13.79
CA TYR A 151 -8.39 -10.47 -14.78
C TYR A 151 -7.86 -10.16 -16.18
N SER A 152 -7.96 -8.90 -16.61
CA SER A 152 -7.65 -8.51 -17.98
C SER A 152 -6.16 -8.30 -18.25
N ARG A 153 -5.37 -7.86 -17.26
CA ARG A 153 -3.97 -7.47 -17.45
C ARG A 153 -2.95 -8.33 -16.73
N PHE A 154 -3.36 -9.04 -15.67
CA PHE A 154 -2.44 -9.77 -14.79
C PHE A 154 -2.72 -11.27 -14.75
N GLU A 155 -3.42 -11.79 -15.77
CA GLU A 155 -3.65 -13.21 -16.01
C GLU A 155 -4.29 -13.95 -14.81
N VAL A 156 -5.00 -13.22 -13.94
CA VAL A 156 -5.76 -13.83 -12.86
C VAL A 156 -6.99 -14.50 -13.45
N ALA A 157 -7.17 -15.80 -13.18
CA ALA A 157 -8.34 -16.53 -13.65
C ALA A 157 -9.64 -15.86 -13.16
N ALA A 158 -10.58 -15.66 -14.08
CA ALA A 158 -11.88 -15.06 -13.80
C ALA A 158 -12.99 -16.09 -14.01
N ASP A 159 -13.98 -16.06 -13.12
CA ASP A 159 -15.25 -16.73 -13.37
C ASP A 159 -16.06 -15.89 -14.38
N VAL A 160 -16.64 -16.54 -15.39
CA VAL A 160 -17.34 -15.85 -16.50
C VAL A 160 -18.53 -15.04 -16.00
N ASP A 161 -19.29 -15.57 -15.03
CA ASP A 161 -20.44 -14.88 -14.47
C ASP A 161 -20.00 -13.68 -13.62
N ARG A 162 -18.90 -13.83 -12.86
CA ARG A 162 -18.31 -12.71 -12.11
C ARG A 162 -17.84 -11.59 -13.03
N LEU A 163 -17.12 -11.92 -14.10
CA LEU A 163 -16.63 -10.93 -15.07
C LEU A 163 -17.80 -10.18 -15.72
N ALA A 164 -18.80 -10.93 -16.22
CA ALA A 164 -20.00 -10.34 -16.82
C ALA A 164 -20.79 -9.48 -15.81
N TRP A 165 -20.79 -9.85 -14.52
CA TRP A 165 -21.40 -9.05 -13.48
C TRP A 165 -20.65 -7.73 -13.25
N ILE A 166 -19.32 -7.75 -13.17
CA ILE A 166 -18.50 -6.53 -13.03
C ILE A 166 -18.71 -5.57 -14.21
N GLU A 167 -18.74 -6.12 -15.44
CA GLU A 167 -18.92 -5.34 -16.66
C GLU A 167 -20.32 -4.71 -16.77
N ARG A 168 -21.31 -5.19 -16.02
CA ARG A 168 -22.62 -4.52 -15.88
C ARG A 168 -22.64 -3.54 -14.70
N GLU A 169 -21.99 -3.89 -13.60
CA GLU A 169 -22.08 -3.14 -12.36
C GLU A 169 -21.25 -1.85 -12.39
N VAL A 170 -20.06 -1.87 -12.98
CA VAL A 170 -19.23 -0.67 -13.14
C VAL A 170 -19.94 0.45 -13.92
N PRO A 171 -20.58 0.17 -15.09
CA PRO A 171 -21.43 1.15 -15.77
C PRO A 171 -22.59 1.66 -14.92
N ARG A 172 -23.22 0.84 -14.07
CA ARG A 172 -24.33 1.26 -13.20
C ARG A 172 -23.86 2.26 -12.15
N LEU A 173 -22.77 1.94 -11.45
CA LEU A 173 -22.19 2.78 -10.40
C LEU A 173 -21.67 4.11 -10.97
N SER A 174 -21.00 4.04 -12.11
CA SER A 174 -20.43 5.22 -12.76
C SER A 174 -21.49 6.15 -13.35
N ASP A 175 -22.61 5.64 -13.88
CA ASP A 175 -23.71 6.49 -14.36
C ASP A 175 -24.27 7.37 -13.25
N VAL A 176 -24.46 6.79 -12.06
CA VAL A 176 -24.94 7.52 -10.88
C VAL A 176 -23.92 8.58 -10.41
N MET A 177 -22.62 8.26 -10.49
CA MET A 177 -21.55 9.16 -10.00
C MET A 177 -21.17 10.26 -11.00
N PHE A 178 -20.91 9.87 -12.25
CA PHE A 178 -20.38 10.72 -13.32
C PHE A 178 -21.47 11.22 -14.27
N GLY A 179 -22.66 10.61 -14.30
CA GLY A 179 -23.65 10.83 -15.36
C GLY A 179 -23.23 10.21 -16.70
N GLU A 180 -22.30 9.24 -16.65
CA GLU A 180 -21.72 8.55 -17.80
C GLU A 180 -21.55 7.08 -17.45
N ARG A 181 -21.96 6.18 -18.35
CA ARG A 181 -21.77 4.73 -18.21
C ARG A 181 -20.35 4.35 -18.59
N LEU A 182 -19.45 4.34 -17.62
CA LEU A 182 -18.04 4.00 -17.80
C LEU A 182 -17.83 2.49 -17.84
N THR A 183 -16.89 2.04 -18.68
CA THR A 183 -16.37 0.67 -18.64
C THR A 183 -15.37 0.48 -17.48
N PRO A 184 -15.06 -0.75 -17.06
CA PRO A 184 -13.97 -0.99 -16.11
C PRO A 184 -12.62 -0.39 -16.54
N TYR A 185 -12.33 -0.40 -17.84
CA TYR A 185 -11.13 0.21 -18.43
C TYR A 185 -11.12 1.74 -18.31
N ASP A 186 -12.27 2.40 -18.55
CA ASP A 186 -12.38 3.86 -18.36
C ASP A 186 -12.05 4.30 -16.92
N VAL A 187 -12.48 3.49 -15.94
CA VAL A 187 -12.19 3.72 -14.51
C VAL A 187 -10.72 3.44 -14.20
N GLU A 188 -10.13 2.39 -14.78
CA GLU A 188 -8.69 2.11 -14.65
C GLU A 188 -7.85 3.26 -15.21
N CYS A 189 -8.23 3.81 -16.37
CA CYS A 189 -7.61 4.99 -16.94
C CYS A 189 -7.73 6.21 -16.02
N LEU A 190 -8.90 6.44 -15.41
CA LEU A 190 -9.07 7.48 -14.40
C LEU A 190 -8.11 7.29 -13.21
N VAL A 191 -8.01 6.07 -12.66
CA VAL A 191 -7.08 5.77 -11.56
C VAL A 191 -5.63 6.00 -11.99
N SER A 192 -5.25 5.60 -13.20
CA SER A 192 -3.93 5.86 -13.77
C SER A 192 -3.63 7.36 -13.85
N GLN A 193 -4.60 8.19 -14.26
CA GLN A 193 -4.45 9.65 -14.30
C GLN A 193 -4.19 10.25 -12.92
N LEU A 194 -4.90 9.78 -11.89
CA LEU A 194 -4.75 10.27 -10.52
C LEU A 194 -3.36 9.99 -9.95
N HIS A 195 -2.72 8.89 -10.34
CA HIS A 195 -1.37 8.52 -9.88
C HIS A 195 -0.23 9.16 -10.69
N ARG A 196 -0.53 9.92 -11.75
CA ARG A 196 0.47 10.61 -12.57
C ARG A 196 0.65 12.04 -12.12
N GLU A 197 1.86 12.35 -11.70
CA GLU A 197 2.22 13.68 -11.20
C GLU A 197 2.06 14.77 -12.25
N HIS A 198 2.47 14.52 -13.49
CA HIS A 198 2.28 15.45 -14.60
C HIS A 198 0.79 15.80 -14.79
N THR A 199 -0.10 14.81 -14.74
CA THR A 199 -1.54 15.04 -14.83
C THR A 199 -2.04 15.88 -13.66
N LEU A 200 -1.69 15.53 -12.41
CA LEU A 200 -2.11 16.31 -11.24
C LEU A 200 -1.67 17.77 -11.32
N ARG A 201 -0.40 18.03 -11.69
CA ARG A 201 0.14 19.38 -11.89
C ARG A 201 -0.60 20.15 -12.98
N ARG A 202 -0.85 19.53 -14.14
CA ARG A 202 -1.60 20.14 -15.26
C ARG A 202 -3.05 20.45 -14.89
N LEU A 203 -3.68 19.59 -14.08
CA LEU A 203 -5.02 19.84 -13.55
C LEU A 203 -5.06 20.98 -12.52
N GLY A 204 -3.91 21.40 -12.00
CA GLY A 204 -3.75 22.42 -10.97
C GLY A 204 -3.86 21.86 -9.55
N PHE A 205 -3.82 20.55 -9.34
CA PHE A 205 -3.79 19.99 -7.98
C PHE A 205 -2.43 20.27 -7.32
N PRO A 206 -2.38 20.70 -6.03
CA PRO A 206 -3.50 20.96 -5.12
C PRO A 206 -4.00 22.42 -5.09
N ALA A 207 -3.26 23.36 -5.71
CA ALA A 207 -3.41 24.81 -5.44
C ALA A 207 -4.41 25.55 -6.35
N GLY A 208 -4.76 24.98 -7.50
CA GLY A 208 -5.61 25.57 -8.54
C GLY A 208 -4.85 26.29 -9.64
N ASN A 209 -3.52 26.44 -9.52
CA ASN A 209 -2.69 27.05 -10.56
C ASN A 209 -2.41 25.98 -11.63
N SER A 210 -3.21 25.99 -12.70
CA SER A 210 -2.93 25.14 -13.86
C SER A 210 -1.73 25.71 -14.62
N PHE A 211 -0.65 24.96 -14.75
CA PHE A 211 0.39 25.27 -15.71
C PHE A 211 -0.08 24.81 -17.09
N SER A 212 -0.35 25.74 -18.00
CA SER A 212 -0.39 25.41 -19.42
C SER A 212 1.06 25.29 -19.89
N SER A 213 1.62 24.09 -19.92
CA SER A 213 2.74 23.87 -20.82
C SER A 213 2.17 23.92 -22.24
N THR A 214 2.62 24.91 -23.01
CA THR A 214 2.38 24.99 -24.45
C THR A 214 3.22 24.00 -25.25
N ASP A 215 4.03 23.19 -24.58
CA ASP A 215 4.87 22.16 -25.19
C ASP A 215 4.41 20.79 -24.69
N ASP A 216 3.70 20.08 -25.57
CA ASP A 216 3.98 18.69 -25.96
C ASP A 216 2.82 18.16 -26.82
N ALA A 217 2.96 18.34 -28.12
CA ALA A 217 2.26 17.55 -29.10
C ALA A 217 2.95 16.18 -29.21
N ALA A 218 2.35 15.14 -28.63
CA ALA A 218 2.38 13.74 -29.11
C ALA A 218 1.71 12.80 -28.09
N ASP A 219 0.38 12.67 -28.19
CA ASP A 219 -0.30 11.38 -28.25
C ASP A 219 -1.81 11.65 -28.32
N ASP A 220 -2.30 11.72 -29.56
CA ASP A 220 -3.73 11.69 -29.86
C ASP A 220 -4.28 10.31 -29.55
N ALA A 221 -4.76 10.13 -28.33
CA ALA A 221 -5.81 9.18 -28.01
C ALA A 221 -6.96 9.95 -27.35
N ASP A 222 -8.13 9.94 -27.98
CA ASP A 222 -9.35 10.56 -27.45
C ASP A 222 -9.64 10.09 -26.01
N ASP A 223 -9.27 8.84 -25.70
CA ASP A 223 -9.37 8.21 -24.38
C ASP A 223 -8.55 8.92 -23.31
N TRP A 224 -7.34 9.40 -23.63
CA TRP A 224 -6.50 10.13 -22.67
C TRP A 224 -7.13 11.44 -22.23
N LYS A 225 -7.62 12.22 -23.21
CA LYS A 225 -8.32 13.50 -22.97
C LYS A 225 -9.62 13.24 -22.19
N ARG A 226 -10.33 12.14 -22.45
CA ARG A 226 -11.52 11.71 -21.67
C ARG A 226 -11.16 11.39 -20.22
N ALA A 227 -10.13 10.57 -20.00
CA ALA A 227 -9.69 10.17 -18.66
C ALA A 227 -9.24 11.39 -17.83
N GLU A 228 -8.52 12.34 -18.42
CA GLU A 228 -8.12 13.58 -17.74
C GLU A 228 -9.33 14.45 -17.37
N ARG A 229 -10.33 14.59 -18.25
CA ARG A 229 -11.59 15.29 -17.91
C ARG A 229 -12.30 14.63 -16.74
N ARG A 230 -12.35 13.29 -16.71
CA ARG A 230 -12.91 12.52 -15.59
C ARG A 230 -12.11 12.73 -14.31
N ALA A 231 -10.77 12.78 -14.38
CA ALA A 231 -9.91 13.07 -13.23
C ALA A 231 -10.15 14.48 -12.69
N ARG A 232 -10.28 15.49 -13.56
CA ARG A 232 -10.65 16.85 -13.16
C ARG A 232 -12.00 16.88 -12.43
N ALA A 233 -13.02 16.23 -13.01
CA ALA A 233 -14.35 16.15 -12.40
C ALA A 233 -14.31 15.42 -11.05
N TYR A 234 -13.58 14.30 -10.97
CA TYR A 234 -13.37 13.57 -9.73
C TYR A 234 -12.77 14.50 -8.67
N LEU A 235 -11.69 15.21 -8.99
CA LEU A 235 -11.00 16.07 -8.05
C LEU A 235 -11.80 17.31 -7.61
N THR A 236 -12.68 17.86 -8.46
CA THR A 236 -13.23 19.21 -8.22
C THR A 236 -14.76 19.27 -8.06
N SER A 237 -15.52 18.25 -8.49
CA SER A 237 -16.99 18.30 -8.47
C SER A 237 -17.58 17.92 -7.10
N PRO A 238 -18.28 18.84 -6.40
CA PRO A 238 -18.96 18.51 -5.15
C PRO A 238 -20.15 17.57 -5.33
N ARG A 239 -20.77 17.58 -6.53
CA ARG A 239 -21.85 16.64 -6.88
C ARG A 239 -21.29 15.23 -6.99
N LEU A 240 -20.18 15.04 -7.71
CA LEU A 240 -19.53 13.74 -7.85
C LEU A 240 -19.05 13.23 -6.50
N PHE A 241 -18.51 14.11 -5.65
CA PHE A 241 -18.07 13.74 -4.31
C PHE A 241 -19.24 13.18 -3.50
N ARG A 242 -20.34 13.94 -3.38
CA ARG A 242 -21.54 13.48 -2.68
C ARG A 242 -22.11 12.17 -3.26
N ALA A 243 -22.10 12.01 -4.58
CA ALA A 243 -22.55 10.78 -5.23
C ALA A 243 -21.64 9.59 -4.91
N GLY A 244 -20.32 9.79 -4.81
CA GLY A 244 -19.34 8.77 -4.42
C GLY A 244 -19.44 8.36 -2.95
N ARG A 245 -19.86 9.27 -2.06
CA ARG A 245 -20.02 9.02 -0.62
C ARG A 245 -21.30 8.28 -0.24
N ALA A 246 -22.25 8.10 -1.16
CA ALA A 246 -23.44 7.33 -0.85
C ALA A 246 -23.12 5.84 -0.70
N ILE A 247 -23.90 5.17 0.15
CA ILE A 247 -23.66 3.77 0.53
C ILE A 247 -24.26 2.82 -0.50
N GLU A 248 -23.46 1.83 -0.90
CA GLU A 248 -23.87 0.61 -1.58
C GLU A 248 -23.84 -0.54 -0.57
N TRP A 249 -24.96 -1.21 -0.39
CA TRP A 249 -25.06 -2.36 0.51
C TRP A 249 -24.64 -3.63 -0.22
N VAL A 250 -23.41 -4.07 0.04
CA VAL A 250 -22.79 -5.22 -0.64
C VAL A 250 -22.95 -6.48 0.21
N ASP A 251 -23.42 -7.56 -0.40
CA ASP A 251 -23.33 -8.91 0.17
C ASP A 251 -22.11 -9.62 -0.43
N PRO A 252 -21.05 -9.89 0.36
CA PRO A 252 -19.81 -10.47 -0.14
C PRO A 252 -19.90 -11.98 -0.38
N PHE A 253 -21.02 -12.65 -0.05
CA PHE A 253 -21.11 -14.11 -0.05
C PHE A 253 -20.66 -14.75 -1.38
N SER A 254 -21.06 -14.18 -2.52
CA SER A 254 -20.70 -14.69 -3.85
C SER A 254 -19.30 -14.28 -4.31
N GLU A 255 -18.60 -13.42 -3.56
CA GLU A 255 -17.29 -12.85 -3.94
C GLU A 255 -16.11 -13.66 -3.40
N ALA A 256 -16.35 -14.59 -2.46
CA ALA A 256 -15.29 -15.39 -1.84
C ALA A 256 -14.34 -16.05 -2.86
N PRO A 257 -14.80 -16.73 -3.93
CA PRO A 257 -13.89 -17.34 -4.90
C PRO A 257 -13.03 -16.32 -5.65
N ALA A 258 -13.59 -15.13 -5.95
CA ALA A 258 -12.84 -14.05 -6.60
C ALA A 258 -11.75 -13.51 -5.66
N ILE A 259 -12.10 -13.27 -4.40
CA ILE A 259 -11.17 -12.80 -3.37
C ILE A 259 -10.03 -13.80 -3.16
N GLU A 260 -10.29 -15.10 -3.08
CA GLU A 260 -9.25 -16.12 -2.91
C GLU A 260 -8.24 -16.12 -4.07
N ARG A 261 -8.71 -15.94 -5.31
CA ARG A 261 -7.83 -15.82 -6.49
C ARG A 261 -6.99 -14.56 -6.44
N LEU A 262 -7.57 -13.43 -6.04
CA LEU A 262 -6.86 -12.15 -5.90
C LEU A 262 -5.84 -12.18 -4.75
N GLN A 263 -6.16 -12.81 -3.62
CA GLN A 263 -5.20 -13.05 -2.53
C GLN A 263 -4.02 -13.88 -3.01
N SER A 264 -4.27 -14.94 -3.77
CA SER A 264 -3.21 -15.78 -4.34
C SER A 264 -2.31 -14.99 -5.30
N TYR A 265 -2.91 -14.22 -6.20
CA TYR A 265 -2.19 -13.31 -7.10
C TYR A 265 -1.30 -12.31 -6.33
N LEU A 266 -1.84 -11.62 -5.32
CA LEU A 266 -1.08 -10.63 -4.58
C LEU A 266 0.03 -11.26 -3.75
N ARG A 267 -0.20 -12.41 -3.12
CA ARG A 267 0.85 -13.13 -2.38
C ARG A 267 2.00 -13.55 -3.29
N GLN A 268 1.70 -14.03 -4.50
CA GLN A 268 2.72 -14.37 -5.50
C GLN A 268 3.51 -13.12 -5.93
N ARG A 269 2.83 -12.00 -6.18
CA ARG A 269 3.47 -10.73 -6.55
C ARG A 269 4.36 -10.18 -5.43
N ILE A 270 3.89 -10.22 -4.19
CA ILE A 270 4.65 -9.76 -3.01
C ILE A 270 5.90 -10.62 -2.82
N ALA A 271 5.74 -11.95 -2.92
CA ALA A 271 6.86 -12.88 -2.81
C ALA A 271 7.89 -12.67 -3.93
N SER A 272 7.47 -12.48 -5.19
CA SER A 272 8.38 -12.28 -6.32
C SER A 272 9.14 -10.94 -6.27
N LEU A 273 8.57 -9.94 -5.60
CA LEU A 273 9.21 -8.65 -5.37
C LEU A 273 10.14 -8.64 -4.15
N GLY A 274 10.25 -9.75 -3.41
CA GLY A 274 11.06 -9.80 -2.19
C GLY A 274 10.56 -8.87 -1.08
N LEU A 275 9.25 -8.61 -1.02
CA LEU A 275 8.62 -7.78 -0.01
C LEU A 275 8.37 -8.58 1.27
N CYS A 276 8.55 -7.93 2.42
CA CYS A 276 8.25 -8.51 3.73
C CYS A 276 6.94 -7.93 4.29
N VAL A 277 6.06 -8.77 4.82
CA VAL A 277 4.86 -8.33 5.54
C VAL A 277 5.17 -8.27 7.04
N GLU A 278 5.01 -7.09 7.64
CA GLU A 278 5.12 -6.90 9.08
C GLU A 278 3.83 -7.38 9.74
N VAL A 279 3.91 -8.44 10.53
CA VAL A 279 2.75 -9.00 11.24
C VAL A 279 2.86 -8.63 12.70
N ASN A 280 1.77 -8.10 13.26
CA ASN A 280 1.67 -7.67 14.64
C ASN A 280 0.57 -8.50 15.34
N PRO A 281 0.84 -9.76 15.74
CA PRO A 281 -0.19 -10.76 16.02
C PRO A 281 -1.22 -10.31 17.07
N THR A 282 -0.75 -9.81 18.22
CA THR A 282 -1.64 -9.34 19.29
C THR A 282 -2.46 -8.12 18.88
N SER A 283 -1.84 -7.15 18.19
CA SER A 283 -2.54 -5.96 17.65
C SER A 283 -3.63 -6.35 16.66
N ASN A 284 -3.29 -7.18 15.67
CA ASN A 284 -4.23 -7.67 14.66
C ASN A 284 -5.39 -8.44 15.29
N LEU A 285 -5.14 -9.24 16.35
CA LEU A 285 -6.20 -9.95 17.06
C LEU A 285 -7.19 -9.00 17.75
N LEU A 286 -6.67 -7.98 18.44
CA LEU A 286 -7.45 -7.04 19.23
C LEU A 286 -8.21 -6.03 18.37
N ILE A 287 -7.62 -5.57 17.26
CA ILE A 287 -8.25 -4.62 16.33
C ILE A 287 -9.17 -5.36 15.34
N GLY A 288 -8.72 -6.50 14.81
CA GLY A 288 -9.40 -7.24 13.73
C GLY A 288 -10.46 -8.25 14.19
N ASN A 289 -10.72 -8.37 15.50
CA ASN A 289 -11.66 -9.33 16.10
C ASN A 289 -11.46 -10.78 15.56
N LEU A 290 -10.21 -11.23 15.44
CA LEU A 290 -9.85 -12.49 14.77
C LEU A 290 -10.15 -13.75 15.61
N GLY A 291 -10.77 -13.59 16.79
CA GLY A 291 -11.17 -14.68 17.69
C GLY A 291 -9.99 -15.20 18.52
N ASP A 292 -9.08 -15.96 17.90
CA ASP A 292 -7.89 -16.52 18.55
C ASP A 292 -6.69 -16.60 17.60
N LEU A 293 -5.49 -16.73 18.16
CA LEU A 293 -4.24 -16.76 17.37
C LEU A 293 -4.07 -18.01 16.52
N THR A 294 -4.72 -19.14 16.82
CA THR A 294 -4.62 -20.37 15.99
C THR A 294 -5.21 -20.16 14.59
N ARG A 295 -6.08 -19.17 14.44
CA ARG A 295 -6.74 -18.80 13.19
C ARG A 295 -6.21 -17.50 12.58
N HIS A 296 -5.06 -17.02 13.07
CA HIS A 296 -4.49 -15.78 12.61
C HIS A 296 -4.18 -15.81 11.09
N PRO A 297 -4.51 -14.76 10.32
CA PRO A 297 -4.22 -14.63 8.88
C PRO A 297 -2.77 -14.94 8.47
N LEU A 298 -1.81 -14.70 9.36
CA LEU A 298 -0.40 -14.98 9.14
C LEU A 298 -0.12 -16.44 8.74
N TRP A 299 -0.90 -17.40 9.25
CA TRP A 299 -0.71 -18.82 8.93
C TRP A 299 -1.02 -19.13 7.45
N ARG A 300 -1.80 -18.28 6.79
CA ARG A 300 -2.08 -18.37 5.34
C ARG A 300 -1.07 -17.58 4.49
N LEU A 301 -0.29 -16.69 5.10
CA LEU A 301 0.83 -16.00 4.46
C LEU A 301 2.10 -16.86 4.48
N ARG A 302 2.38 -17.46 5.63
CA ARG A 302 3.55 -18.31 5.85
C ARG A 302 3.18 -19.51 6.73
N PRO A 303 2.56 -20.55 6.15
CA PRO A 303 2.18 -21.73 6.91
C PRO A 303 3.42 -22.43 7.49
N PRO A 304 3.34 -23.01 8.70
CA PRO A 304 4.46 -23.76 9.27
C PRO A 304 4.88 -24.98 8.46
N ARG A 305 3.92 -25.58 7.74
CA ARG A 305 4.15 -26.63 6.76
C ARG A 305 3.94 -26.04 5.36
N PRO A 306 4.94 -26.12 4.45
CA PRO A 306 4.81 -25.58 3.12
C PRO A 306 3.61 -26.16 2.37
N THR A 307 2.90 -25.32 1.64
CA THR A 307 1.82 -25.72 0.73
C THR A 307 2.27 -25.56 -0.72
N PRO A 308 2.06 -26.54 -1.61
CA PRO A 308 2.62 -26.50 -2.97
C PRO A 308 2.13 -25.34 -3.83
N ASP A 309 0.89 -24.87 -3.60
CA ASP A 309 0.18 -24.01 -4.56
C ASP A 309 0.50 -22.51 -4.40
N LEU A 310 1.17 -22.10 -3.32
CA LEU A 310 1.42 -20.70 -3.01
C LEU A 310 2.81 -20.49 -2.39
N PRO A 311 3.64 -19.58 -2.95
CA PRO A 311 4.94 -19.27 -2.36
C PRO A 311 4.74 -18.64 -0.98
N PRO A 312 5.52 -19.04 0.04
CA PRO A 312 5.44 -18.43 1.35
C PRO A 312 5.86 -16.96 1.24
N VAL A 313 5.02 -16.06 1.74
CA VAL A 313 5.36 -14.65 1.84
C VAL A 313 6.42 -14.47 2.93
N SER A 314 7.39 -13.59 2.68
CA SER A 314 8.33 -13.18 3.73
C SER A 314 7.57 -12.40 4.79
N ILE A 315 7.70 -12.78 6.06
CA ILE A 315 7.04 -12.08 7.17
C ILE A 315 8.05 -11.74 8.27
N CYS A 316 7.79 -10.68 9.03
CA CYS A 316 8.48 -10.40 10.28
C CYS A 316 7.47 -10.10 11.38
N ILE A 317 7.81 -10.45 12.62
CA ILE A 317 6.93 -10.22 13.77
C ILE A 317 7.31 -8.93 14.48
N GLY A 318 6.33 -8.05 14.68
CA GLY A 318 6.42 -6.86 15.51
C GLY A 318 5.46 -6.92 16.70
N SER A 319 5.68 -6.04 17.67
CA SER A 319 4.79 -5.85 18.83
C SER A 319 3.87 -4.64 18.68
N ASP A 320 3.94 -3.94 17.55
CA ASP A 320 3.22 -2.70 17.28
C ASP A 320 3.36 -1.67 18.40
N ASP A 321 2.27 -1.37 19.14
CA ASP A 321 2.24 -0.55 20.35
C ASP A 321 2.29 -1.41 21.64
N PRO A 322 3.48 -1.81 22.14
CA PRO A 322 3.61 -2.71 23.29
C PRO A 322 2.98 -2.17 24.58
N ILE A 323 2.93 -0.84 24.74
CA ILE A 323 2.27 -0.18 25.88
C ILE A 323 0.76 -0.34 25.79
N THR A 324 0.17 -0.10 24.62
CA THR A 324 -1.27 -0.19 24.38
C THR A 324 -1.77 -1.62 24.55
N PHE A 325 -1.03 -2.60 24.02
CA PHE A 325 -1.43 -4.00 24.02
C PHE A 325 -0.85 -4.82 25.18
N ALA A 326 -0.15 -4.18 26.12
CA ALA A 326 0.52 -4.82 27.25
C ALA A 326 1.38 -6.04 26.84
N THR A 327 2.05 -5.93 25.70
CA THR A 327 2.86 -6.98 25.07
C THR A 327 4.31 -6.51 24.86
N ASN A 328 5.16 -7.39 24.36
CA ASN A 328 6.48 -7.08 23.86
C ASN A 328 6.88 -8.14 22.83
N LEU A 329 7.97 -7.89 22.08
CA LEU A 329 8.40 -8.82 21.04
C LEU A 329 8.61 -10.26 21.54
N ARG A 330 9.13 -10.45 22.76
CA ARG A 330 9.31 -11.79 23.32
C ARG A 330 7.96 -12.47 23.60
N HIS A 331 6.97 -11.72 24.09
CA HIS A 331 5.61 -12.23 24.29
C HIS A 331 4.96 -12.62 22.96
N GLU A 332 5.11 -11.84 21.89
CA GLU A 332 4.57 -12.21 20.56
C GLU A 332 5.09 -13.57 20.10
N TYR A 333 6.40 -13.81 20.21
CA TYR A 333 6.99 -15.11 19.84
C TYR A 333 6.50 -16.26 20.74
N MET A 334 6.30 -16.01 22.04
CA MET A 334 5.76 -17.01 22.95
C MET A 334 4.30 -17.35 22.60
N LEU A 335 3.47 -16.35 22.32
CA LEU A 335 2.08 -16.56 21.93
C LEU A 335 1.96 -17.32 20.61
N LEU A 336 2.82 -17.02 19.63
CA LEU A 336 2.87 -17.77 18.36
C LEU A 336 3.34 -19.22 18.56
N HIS A 337 4.32 -19.45 19.44
CA HIS A 337 4.73 -20.80 19.82
C HIS A 337 3.55 -21.59 20.41
N ASP A 338 2.86 -21.02 21.41
CA ASP A 338 1.75 -21.67 22.08
C ASP A 338 0.58 -21.93 21.12
N ALA A 339 0.30 -20.99 20.21
CA ALA A 339 -0.71 -21.18 19.17
C ALA A 339 -0.38 -22.36 18.22
N MET A 340 0.90 -22.56 17.89
CA MET A 340 1.33 -23.72 17.09
C MET A 340 1.21 -25.04 17.85
N ILE A 341 1.57 -25.07 19.14
CA ILE A 341 1.41 -26.28 19.98
C ILE A 341 -0.07 -26.64 20.13
N LEU A 342 -0.95 -25.65 20.33
CA LEU A 342 -2.40 -25.85 20.38
C LEU A 342 -3.00 -26.33 19.05
N ALA A 343 -2.31 -26.09 17.93
CA ALA A 343 -2.68 -26.56 16.60
C ALA A 343 -2.03 -27.92 16.25
N ASP A 344 -1.55 -28.67 17.25
CA ASP A 344 -0.92 -30.00 17.11
C ASP A 344 0.38 -30.02 16.29
N LEU A 345 1.13 -28.92 16.27
CA LEU A 345 2.50 -28.91 15.75
C LEU A 345 3.47 -29.41 16.83
N THR A 346 4.54 -30.07 16.38
CA THR A 346 5.63 -30.47 17.25
C THR A 346 6.46 -29.26 17.68
N TYR A 347 7.14 -29.39 18.83
CA TYR A 347 8.05 -28.36 19.33
C TYR A 347 9.15 -28.00 18.31
N ASP A 348 9.69 -28.99 17.58
CA ASP A 348 10.74 -28.76 16.59
C ASP A 348 10.22 -28.00 15.36
N GLU A 349 9.00 -28.30 14.89
CA GLU A 349 8.35 -27.53 13.83
C GLU A 349 8.13 -26.07 14.24
N ALA A 350 7.58 -25.85 15.44
CA ALA A 350 7.35 -24.51 15.98
C ALA A 350 8.66 -23.72 16.11
N LYS A 351 9.69 -24.35 16.69
CA LYS A 351 11.02 -23.73 16.85
C LYS A 351 11.67 -23.40 15.52
N SER A 352 11.58 -24.28 14.52
CA SER A 352 12.12 -24.03 13.18
C SER A 352 11.44 -22.82 12.55
N TRP A 353 10.11 -22.80 12.55
CA TRP A 353 9.34 -21.71 11.95
C TRP A 353 9.62 -20.36 12.61
N LEU A 354 9.67 -20.30 13.96
CA LEU A 354 10.01 -19.07 14.67
C LEU A 354 11.43 -18.57 14.34
N ASN A 355 12.39 -19.48 14.16
CA ASN A 355 13.73 -19.09 13.75
C ASN A 355 13.79 -18.53 12.34
N ASP A 356 13.03 -19.11 11.41
CA ASP A 356 12.95 -18.64 10.02
C ASP A 356 12.33 -17.24 9.96
N VAL A 357 11.23 -17.01 10.69
CA VAL A 357 10.58 -15.69 10.76
C VAL A 357 11.45 -14.66 11.48
N ARG A 358 12.17 -15.06 12.53
CA ARG A 358 13.16 -14.21 13.20
C ARG A 358 14.27 -13.80 12.24
N GLN A 359 14.77 -14.73 11.42
CA GLN A 359 15.81 -14.47 10.44
C GLN A 359 15.30 -13.52 9.34
N SER A 360 14.09 -13.76 8.82
CA SER A 360 13.41 -12.85 7.90
C SER A 360 13.30 -11.42 8.45
N GLY A 361 12.94 -11.26 9.74
CA GLY A 361 12.92 -9.94 10.40
C GLY A 361 14.29 -9.27 10.52
N LEU A 362 15.38 -10.03 10.63
CA LEU A 362 16.74 -9.48 10.62
C LEU A 362 17.19 -9.06 9.21
N GLU A 363 16.70 -9.75 8.18
CA GLU A 363 17.00 -9.47 6.77
C GLU A 363 16.19 -8.27 6.26
N SER A 364 14.95 -8.09 6.74
CA SER A 364 14.07 -6.99 6.35
C SER A 364 14.27 -5.68 7.12
N ARG A 365 15.25 -5.62 8.04
CA ARG A 365 15.54 -4.42 8.83
C ARG A 365 16.14 -3.32 7.96
N PHE A 366 15.79 -2.06 8.27
CA PHE A 366 16.37 -0.92 7.56
C PHE A 366 17.68 -0.41 8.18
N THR A 367 18.13 -0.99 9.30
CA THR A 367 19.34 -0.56 10.01
C THR A 367 20.61 -1.01 9.29
N ILE A 368 21.59 -0.12 9.22
CA ILE A 368 22.93 -0.42 8.70
C ILE A 368 23.78 -0.99 9.87
N PRO A 369 24.63 -2.00 9.65
CA PRO A 369 25.62 -2.40 10.65
C PRO A 369 26.44 -1.19 11.11
N ARG A 370 26.56 -0.97 12.42
CA ARG A 370 27.46 0.08 12.92
C ARG A 370 28.90 -0.40 12.75
N PRO A 371 29.76 0.25 11.94
CA PRO A 371 31.19 0.03 12.09
C PRO A 371 31.60 0.51 13.47
N TYR A 372 32.46 -0.26 14.16
CA TYR A 372 32.96 0.03 15.51
C TYR A 372 33.84 1.30 15.61
N GLN A 373 33.88 2.15 14.58
CA GLN A 373 34.76 3.32 14.52
C GLN A 373 33.99 4.63 14.68
N ASN A 374 34.28 5.28 15.82
CA ASN A 374 34.18 6.70 16.16
C ASN A 374 33.19 7.58 15.37
N ILE A 375 32.05 7.85 16.00
CA ILE A 375 31.01 8.81 15.59
C ILE A 375 31.52 10.28 15.50
N ARG A 376 32.79 10.58 15.81
CA ARG A 376 33.29 11.96 15.95
C ARG A 376 33.68 12.67 14.65
N ASP A 377 33.85 11.97 13.52
CA ASP A 377 34.59 12.57 12.40
C ASP A 377 33.76 13.11 11.22
N HIS A 378 32.43 12.96 11.18
CA HIS A 378 31.65 13.33 9.99
C HIS A 378 30.40 14.17 10.30
N ILE A 379 30.56 15.43 10.70
CA ILE A 379 29.43 16.39 10.85
C ILE A 379 29.39 17.49 9.77
N ALA A 380 30.34 17.57 8.85
CA ALA A 380 30.35 18.65 7.86
C ALA A 380 30.59 18.14 6.43
N ILE A 381 29.56 17.54 5.83
CA ILE A 381 29.51 17.30 4.39
C ILE A 381 28.08 17.62 3.94
N GLY A 382 27.84 18.90 3.63
CA GLY A 382 26.60 19.35 3.00
C GLY A 382 26.79 19.46 1.49
N LEU A 383 25.73 19.16 0.72
CA LEU A 383 25.70 19.37 -0.72
C LEU A 383 25.68 20.87 -1.05
N ASP A 384 26.46 21.26 -2.07
CA ASP A 384 26.45 22.62 -2.61
C ASP A 384 25.07 22.93 -3.22
N THR A 385 24.46 24.02 -2.76
CA THR A 385 23.06 24.36 -3.04
C THR A 385 22.93 25.04 -4.41
N SER A 386 22.73 24.25 -5.46
CA SER A 386 22.31 24.75 -6.78
C SER A 386 21.31 23.82 -7.48
N ILE A 387 20.40 23.21 -6.72
CA ILE A 387 19.21 22.56 -7.29
C ILE A 387 18.08 23.58 -7.21
N GLU A 388 17.77 24.22 -8.33
CA GLU A 388 16.59 25.07 -8.45
C GLU A 388 15.34 24.24 -8.17
N LEU A 389 14.52 24.75 -7.27
CA LEU A 389 13.22 24.20 -6.90
C LEU A 389 12.30 24.22 -8.13
N PRO A 390 11.67 23.11 -8.52
CA PRO A 390 10.53 23.20 -9.44
C PRO A 390 9.35 23.87 -8.69
N PRO A 391 8.58 24.75 -9.38
CA PRO A 391 7.49 25.52 -8.78
C PRO A 391 6.37 24.67 -8.14
#